data_AF-K1UCJ5-F1
#
_entry.id   AF-K1UCJ5-F1
#
_cell.length_a   1.000
_cell.length_b   1.000
_cell.length_c   1.000
_cell.angle_alpha   90.00
_cell.angle_beta   90.00
_cell.angle_gamma   90.00
#
_symmetry.space_group_name_H-M   'P 1'
#
loop_
_entity.id
_entity.type
_entity.pdbx_description
1 polymer ?
#
loop_
_entity_poly.entity_id
_entity_poly.type
_entity_poly.pdbx_seq_one_letter_code
_entity_poly.pdbx_strand_id
1 'polypeptide(L)'
;MAINYAIKYATKIAERFKKASITADDCGNSYSWLNPNSRTIRIGSVNTVPETQYTRIGSNRFGEVHDVGDTLQEMTCEQQPAFSFTIDA
;
A
#
# COMPACT_ATOMS: atom_id res chain seq x y z
N MET A 1 -33.34 -28.60 -13.90
CA MET A 1 -32.84 -29.53 -12.87
C MET A 1 -31.78 -28.79 -12.08
N ALA A 2 -31.92 -28.67 -10.77
CA ALA A 2 -30.95 -27.96 -9.93
C ALA A 2 -29.80 -28.92 -9.58
N ILE A 3 -28.60 -28.59 -10.04
CA ILE A 3 -27.39 -29.31 -9.65
C ILE A 3 -27.08 -28.96 -8.19
N ASN A 4 -27.31 -29.92 -7.30
CA ASN A 4 -27.05 -29.78 -5.86
C ASN A 4 -25.79 -30.57 -5.47
N TYR A 5 -24.61 -30.07 -5.87
CA TYR A 5 -23.33 -30.63 -5.44
C TYR A 5 -22.87 -30.11 -4.07
N ALA A 6 -23.46 -29.01 -3.58
CA ALA A 6 -23.06 -28.37 -2.34
C ALA A 6 -23.40 -29.21 -1.11
N ILE A 7 -24.59 -29.83 -1.01
CA ILE A 7 -25.00 -30.54 0.21
C ILE A 7 -24.12 -31.77 0.52
N LYS A 8 -23.68 -32.53 -0.49
CA LYS A 8 -22.89 -33.76 -0.29
C LYS A 8 -21.46 -33.48 0.19
N TYR A 9 -20.91 -32.31 -0.13
CA TYR A 9 -19.54 -31.94 0.20
C TYR A 9 -19.44 -30.71 1.11
N ALA A 10 -20.56 -30.12 1.55
CA ALA A 10 -20.60 -28.94 2.43
C ALA A 10 -19.76 -29.12 3.69
N THR A 11 -19.77 -30.32 4.28
CA THR A 11 -18.95 -30.67 5.46
C THR A 11 -17.49 -30.99 5.12
N LYS A 12 -17.15 -31.17 3.84
CA LYS A 12 -15.78 -31.40 3.35
C LYS A 12 -15.11 -30.15 2.77
N ILE A 13 -15.85 -29.08 2.51
CA ILE A 13 -15.28 -27.76 2.20
C ILE A 13 -14.69 -27.22 3.49
N ALA A 14 -13.49 -27.68 3.79
CA ALA A 14 -12.69 -27.12 4.86
C ALA A 14 -12.25 -25.72 4.40
N GLU A 15 -12.51 -24.70 5.20
CA GLU A 15 -12.05 -23.31 5.02
C GLU A 15 -10.51 -23.25 5.07
N ARG A 16 -9.81 -23.81 4.08
CA ARG A 16 -8.43 -24.23 4.28
C ARG A 16 -7.37 -23.20 3.99
N PHE A 17 -7.68 -22.05 3.42
CA PHE A 17 -6.62 -21.10 3.07
C PHE A 17 -7.07 -19.66 3.29
N LYS A 18 -6.94 -19.19 4.54
CA LYS A 18 -6.84 -17.76 4.86
C LYS A 18 -5.43 -17.45 5.39
N LYS A 19 -4.37 -17.79 4.65
CA LYS A 19 -3.06 -17.26 5.05
C LYS A 19 -3.08 -15.77 4.75
N ALA A 20 -3.33 -14.96 5.78
CA ALA A 20 -3.19 -13.52 5.70
C ALA A 20 -1.77 -13.17 5.24
N SER A 21 -1.60 -12.01 4.64
CA SER A 21 -0.28 -11.53 4.26
C SER A 21 0.61 -11.47 5.50
N ILE A 22 1.73 -12.21 5.47
CA ILE A 22 2.68 -12.27 6.59
C ILE A 22 3.50 -10.98 6.72
N THR A 23 3.57 -10.18 5.66
CA THR A 23 4.37 -8.95 5.61
C THR A 23 3.52 -7.68 5.71
N ALA A 24 2.19 -7.77 5.71
CA ALA A 24 1.33 -6.59 5.67
C ALA A 24 1.47 -5.71 6.92
N ASP A 25 1.77 -6.30 8.08
CA ASP A 25 1.94 -5.58 9.34
C ASP A 25 3.27 -4.79 9.39
N ASP A 26 4.30 -5.30 8.71
CA ASP A 26 5.61 -4.66 8.59
C ASP A 26 5.67 -3.64 7.44
N CYS A 27 4.61 -3.55 6.63
CA CYS A 27 4.53 -2.60 5.51
C CYS A 27 3.86 -1.29 5.95
N GLY A 28 4.38 -0.17 5.43
CA GLY A 28 3.76 1.14 5.60
C GLY A 28 2.41 1.21 4.87
N ASN A 29 1.34 1.51 5.62
CA ASN A 29 -0.02 1.64 5.08
C ASN A 29 -0.42 3.10 4.80
N SER A 30 0.52 4.03 4.94
CA SER A 30 0.31 5.47 4.72
C SER A 30 0.55 5.83 3.25
N TYR A 31 -0.46 5.59 2.41
CA TYR A 31 -0.45 5.98 1.00
C TYR A 31 -1.85 6.43 0.56
N SER A 32 -1.89 7.14 -0.57
CA SER A 32 -3.15 7.53 -1.22
C SER A 32 -3.23 6.92 -2.61
N TRP A 33 -4.44 6.61 -3.07
CA TRP A 33 -4.65 6.19 -4.46
C TRP A 33 -4.72 7.41 -5.36
N LEU A 34 -4.09 7.32 -6.54
CA LEU A 34 -4.05 8.44 -7.50
C LEU A 34 -5.47 8.88 -7.93
N ASN A 35 -6.39 7.92 -8.09
CA ASN A 35 -7.79 8.11 -8.43
C ASN A 35 -8.65 6.99 -7.83
N PRO A 36 -9.99 7.15 -7.74
CA PRO A 36 -10.90 6.04 -7.45
C PRO A 36 -10.68 4.89 -8.45
N ASN A 37 -10.51 3.67 -7.95
CA ASN A 37 -10.20 2.46 -8.74
C ASN A 37 -8.86 2.50 -9.50
N SER A 38 -7.93 3.38 -9.11
CA SER A 38 -6.58 3.37 -9.65
C SER A 38 -5.83 2.09 -9.24
N ARG A 39 -4.88 1.69 -10.07
CA ARG A 39 -3.86 0.68 -9.73
C ARG A 39 -2.55 1.31 -9.25
N THR A 40 -2.53 2.63 -9.10
CA THR A 40 -1.33 3.39 -8.76
C THR A 40 -1.54 4.10 -7.43
N ILE A 41 -0.61 3.88 -6.51
CA ILE A 41 -0.52 4.58 -5.23
C ILE A 41 0.49 5.71 -5.31
N ARG A 42 0.26 6.74 -4.51
CA ARG A 42 1.12 7.90 -4.34
C ARG A 42 1.55 8.01 -2.87
N ILE A 43 2.86 8.19 -2.68
CA ILE A 43 3.51 8.41 -1.38
C ILE A 43 4.17 9.78 -1.41
N GLY A 44 3.86 10.61 -0.42
CA GLY A 44 4.49 11.92 -0.25
C GLY A 44 5.53 11.89 0.85
N SER A 45 6.71 12.44 0.56
CA SER A 45 7.81 12.57 1.50
C SER A 45 8.23 14.04 1.60
N VAL A 46 8.53 14.51 2.81
CA VAL A 46 9.08 15.85 3.02
C VAL A 46 10.57 15.84 2.67
N ASN A 47 11.03 16.85 1.92
CA ASN A 47 12.44 17.00 1.60
C ASN A 47 13.20 17.39 2.86
N THR A 48 14.25 16.64 3.18
CA THR A 48 15.10 16.92 4.34
C THR A 48 16.28 17.80 3.93
N VAL A 49 16.73 18.63 4.87
CA VAL A 49 17.93 19.46 4.72
C VAL A 49 19.03 18.93 5.64
N PRO A 50 20.32 19.06 5.26
CA PRO A 50 21.43 18.65 6.13
C PRO A 50 21.43 19.42 7.45
N GLU A 51 21.77 18.73 8.54
CA GLU A 51 21.95 19.38 9.85
C GLU A 51 23.22 20.25 9.84
N THR A 52 23.09 21.48 10.36
CA THR A 52 24.22 22.41 10.52
C THR A 52 24.42 22.78 11.99
N GLN A 53 25.66 23.11 12.35
CA GLN A 53 25.99 23.49 13.73
C GLN A 53 25.48 24.89 14.06
N TYR A 54 24.86 25.03 15.23
CA TYR A 54 24.31 26.30 15.70
C TYR A 54 25.40 27.32 16.01
N THR A 55 25.29 28.54 15.46
CA THR A 55 26.22 29.62 15.78
C THR A 55 25.71 30.44 16.96
N ARG A 56 26.59 30.74 17.93
CA ARG A 56 26.19 31.42 19.18
C ARG A 56 26.07 32.94 19.08
N ILE A 57 26.52 33.51 17.96
CA ILE A 57 26.70 34.94 17.76
C ILE A 57 26.41 35.24 16.29
N GLY A 58 25.86 36.42 16.01
CA GLY A 58 25.46 36.83 14.66
C GLY A 58 23.98 36.58 14.36
N SER A 59 23.53 37.06 13.20
CA SER A 59 22.11 37.13 12.84
C SER A 59 21.57 35.83 12.23
N ASN A 60 22.39 35.05 11.53
CA ASN A 60 21.98 33.76 10.97
C ASN A 60 22.53 32.59 11.80
N ARG A 61 21.73 32.11 12.75
CA ARG A 61 22.18 31.14 13.77
C ARG A 61 21.91 29.68 13.42
N PHE A 62 21.05 29.44 12.44
CA PHE A 62 20.55 28.12 12.06
C PHE A 62 20.93 27.70 10.63
N GLY A 63 21.73 28.50 9.92
CA GLY A 63 22.15 28.24 8.55
C GLY A 63 21.20 28.81 7.49
N GLU A 64 21.43 28.45 6.23
CA GLU A 64 20.58 28.88 5.11
C GLU A 64 19.15 28.34 5.30
N VAL A 65 18.16 29.22 5.16
CA VAL A 65 16.75 28.83 5.25
C VAL A 65 16.32 28.32 3.89
N HIS A 66 15.72 27.14 3.88
CA HIS A 66 15.15 26.54 2.68
C HIS A 66 13.64 26.46 2.82
N ASP A 67 12.93 26.68 1.71
CA ASP A 67 11.50 26.42 1.66
C ASP A 67 11.24 24.92 1.80
N VAL A 68 10.18 24.59 2.54
CA VAL A 68 9.74 23.20 2.69
C VAL A 68 9.20 22.73 1.34
N GLY A 69 9.88 21.74 0.75
CA GLY A 69 9.41 21.04 -0.44
C GLY A 69 8.98 19.61 -0.12
N ASP A 70 8.23 19.02 -1.03
CA ASP A 70 7.85 17.61 -1.00
C ASP A 70 8.35 16.88 -2.25
N THR A 71 8.44 15.55 -2.13
CA THR A 71 8.66 14.64 -3.25
C THR A 71 7.50 13.66 -3.29
N LEU A 72 6.90 13.52 -4.48
CA LEU A 72 5.85 12.53 -4.74
C LEU A 72 6.45 11.34 -5.46
N GLN A 73 6.27 10.15 -4.89
CA GLN A 73 6.60 8.88 -5.51
C GLN A 73 5.31 8.16 -5.91
N GLU A 74 5.27 7.66 -7.15
CA GLU A 74 4.15 6.85 -7.65
C GLU A 74 4.60 5.40 -7.86
N MET A 75 3.79 4.46 -7.39
CA MET A 75 4.04 3.01 -7.53
C MET A 75 2.79 2.32 -8.05
N THR A 76 2.94 1.48 -9.07
CA THR A 76 1.82 0.80 -9.73
C THR A 76 1.77 -0.67 -9.34
N CYS A 77 0.59 -1.14 -8.94
CA CYS A 77 0.33 -2.56 -8.71
C CYS A 77 0.42 -3.33 -10.03
N GLU A 78 1.38 -4.24 -10.13
CA GLU A 78 1.61 -5.05 -11.34
C GLU A 78 0.76 -6.31 -11.38
N GLN A 79 0.35 -6.83 -10.21
CA GLN A 79 -0.40 -8.08 -10.11
C GLN A 79 -1.91 -7.86 -10.20
N GLN A 80 -2.58 -8.69 -11.00
CA GLN A 80 -4.03 -8.70 -11.18
C GLN A 80 -4.55 -10.15 -11.08
N PRO A 81 -4.52 -10.78 -9.89
CA PRO A 81 -4.98 -12.15 -9.73
C PRO A 81 -6.49 -12.25 -9.94
N ALA A 82 -6.93 -13.20 -10.75
CA ALA A 82 -8.34 -13.50 -10.99
C ALA A 82 -8.57 -15.02 -10.98
N PHE A 83 -9.70 -15.45 -10.43
CA PHE A 83 -10.15 -16.84 -10.45
C PHE A 83 -11.53 -16.89 -11.08
N SER A 84 -11.75 -17.86 -11.97
CA SER A 84 -13.03 -18.09 -12.63
C SER A 84 -13.37 -19.57 -12.60
N PHE A 85 -14.63 -19.88 -12.30
CA PHE A 85 -15.17 -21.23 -12.31
C PHE A 85 -16.55 -21.18 -12.98
N THR A 86 -16.85 -22.17 -13.81
CA THR A 86 -18.19 -22.36 -14.37
C THR A 86 -18.68 -23.76 -14.05
N ILE A 87 -19.98 -23.90 -13.85
CA ILE A 87 -20.66 -25.20 -13.75
C ILE A 87 -21.53 -25.30 -14.98
N ASP A 88 -21.12 -26.15 -15.92
CA ASP A 88 -21.94 -26.53 -17.07
C ASP A 88 -22.95 -27.61 -16.63
N ALA A 89 -24.17 -27.54 -17.17
CA ALA A 89 -25.33 -28.33 -16.73
C ALA A 89 -25.52 -29.62 -17.53
#